data_AF-A0A314ZTC7-F1
#
_entry.id   AF-A0A314ZTC7-F1
#
_cell.length_a   1.000
_cell.length_b   1.000
_cell.length_c   1.000
_cell.angle_alpha   90.00
_cell.angle_beta   90.00
_cell.angle_gamma   90.00
#
_symmetry.space_group_name_H-M   'P 1'
#
loop_
_entity.id
_entity.type
_entity.pdbx_description
1 polymer ?
#
loop_
_entity_poly.entity_id
_entity_poly.type
_entity_poly.pdbx_seq_one_letter_code
_entity_poly.pdbx_strand_id
1 'polypeptide(L)'
;MLESLNPSKATVRENQNALLKYLQEELRKKRYLLVLDDVWNEDSEKWERLMSCLSTLNSAPGSKIIVTTRSGIVASLTETLPRPKLDRLTTDECCSIILKHAACSDGSSDLKSIGRKIAKKCDGLPLMAKIVG
;
A
#
# COMPACT_ATOMS: atom_id res chain seq x y z
N MET A 1 -17.78 7.65 7.02
CA MET A 1 -16.89 7.58 8.19
C MET A 1 -16.00 6.35 8.01
N LEU A 2 -14.67 6.50 8.05
CA LEU A 2 -13.73 5.38 7.99
C LEU A 2 -13.40 4.98 9.43
N GLU A 3 -13.63 3.71 9.78
CA GLU A 3 -13.33 3.17 11.11
C GLU A 3 -12.13 2.22 11.01
N SER A 4 -11.16 2.35 11.92
CA SER A 4 -10.01 1.44 12.01
C SER A 4 -10.28 0.36 13.06
N LEU A 5 -9.98 -0.90 12.73
CA LEU A 5 -9.97 -1.97 13.72
C LEU A 5 -8.83 -1.75 14.71
N ASN A 6 -9.11 -1.89 16.01
CA ASN A 6 -8.10 -1.79 17.04
C ASN A 6 -7.63 -3.20 17.44
N PRO A 7 -6.40 -3.61 17.09
CA PRO A 7 -5.90 -4.94 17.41
C PRO A 7 -5.85 -5.24 18.90
N SER A 8 -5.79 -4.22 19.78
CA SER A 8 -5.75 -4.45 21.23
C SER A 8 -7.05 -5.00 21.82
N LYS A 9 -8.17 -4.94 21.08
CA LYS A 9 -9.47 -5.51 21.49
C LYS A 9 -9.56 -7.00 21.25
N ALA A 10 -8.89 -7.52 20.23
CA ALA A 10 -8.66 -8.95 20.17
C ALA A 10 -7.62 -9.27 21.25
N THR A 11 -7.84 -10.31 22.03
CA THR A 11 -6.84 -10.88 22.94
C THR A 11 -5.75 -11.50 22.05
N VAL A 12 -4.94 -10.65 21.41
CA VAL A 12 -4.30 -10.91 20.10
C VAL A 12 -3.10 -11.85 20.14
N ARG A 13 -2.52 -12.18 21.29
CA ARG A 13 -1.17 -12.77 21.24
C ARG A 13 -1.08 -14.27 20.95
N GLU A 14 -2.14 -15.09 21.06
CA GLU A 14 -1.92 -16.55 21.07
C GLU A 14 -2.83 -17.45 20.21
N ASN A 15 -3.83 -16.93 19.47
CA ASN A 15 -4.65 -17.85 18.65
C ASN A 15 -5.24 -17.23 17.37
N GLN A 16 -4.89 -17.81 16.22
CA GLN A 16 -5.45 -17.46 14.90
C GLN A 16 -6.99 -17.50 14.91
N ASN A 17 -7.58 -18.46 15.61
CA ASN A 17 -9.04 -18.61 15.68
C ASN A 17 -9.71 -17.44 16.43
N ALA A 18 -9.06 -16.91 17.46
CA ALA A 18 -9.59 -15.78 18.23
C ALA A 18 -9.59 -14.50 17.36
N LEU A 19 -8.51 -14.28 16.61
CA LEU A 19 -8.42 -13.17 15.66
C LEU A 19 -9.49 -13.29 14.56
N LEU A 20 -9.68 -14.48 13.99
CA LEU A 20 -10.71 -14.70 12.97
C LEU A 20 -12.11 -14.46 13.51
N LYS A 21 -12.41 -14.94 14.72
CA LYS A 21 -13.69 -14.68 15.37
C LYS A 21 -13.92 -13.18 15.60
N TYR A 22 -12.91 -12.47 16.08
CA TYR A 22 -12.98 -11.01 16.22
C TYR A 22 -13.25 -10.30 14.89
N LEU A 23 -12.52 -10.67 13.84
CA LEU A 23 -12.73 -10.12 12.50
C LEU A 23 -14.12 -10.45 11.95
N GLN A 24 -14.62 -11.67 12.17
CA GLN A 24 -15.98 -12.05 11.81
C GLN A 24 -17.00 -11.17 12.53
N GLU A 25 -16.88 -10.99 13.85
CA GLU A 25 -17.81 -10.18 14.64
C GLU A 25 -17.81 -8.72 14.19
N GLU A 26 -16.63 -8.15 13.93
CA GLU A 26 -16.50 -6.73 13.57
C GLU A 26 -16.83 -6.43 12.11
N LEU A 27 -16.55 -7.35 11.18
CA LEU A 27 -16.68 -7.12 9.74
C LEU A 27 -17.92 -7.78 9.11
N ARG A 28 -18.64 -8.63 9.85
CA ARG A 28 -19.84 -9.30 9.36
C ARG A 28 -20.86 -8.28 8.86
N LYS A 29 -21.36 -8.49 7.63
CA LYS A 29 -22.32 -7.62 6.93
C LYS A 29 -21.86 -6.16 6.78
N LYS A 30 -20.58 -5.85 7.01
CA LYS A 30 -20.00 -4.53 6.73
C LYS A 30 -19.18 -4.58 5.45
N ARG A 31 -19.09 -3.44 4.77
CA ARG A 31 -18.16 -3.23 3.65
C ARG A 31 -16.86 -2.68 4.21
N TYR A 32 -15.73 -3.28 3.83
CA TYR A 32 -14.41 -2.84 4.27
C TYR A 32 -13.37 -2.82 3.16
N LEU A 33 -12.26 -2.15 3.44
CA LEU A 33 -11.02 -2.24 2.69
C LEU A 33 -9.94 -2.75 3.63
N LEU A 34 -9.39 -3.92 3.36
CA LEU A 34 -8.25 -4.47 4.09
C LEU A 34 -6.98 -4.22 3.28
N VAL A 35 -5.97 -3.59 3.90
CA VAL A 35 -4.67 -3.34 3.26
C VAL A 35 -3.62 -4.19 3.97
N LEU A 36 -3.00 -5.10 3.21
CA LEU A 36 -1.85 -5.89 3.64
C LEU A 36 -0.61 -5.24 3.03
N ASP A 37 0.08 -4.44 3.84
CA ASP A 37 1.21 -3.62 3.38
C ASP A 37 2.55 -4.37 3.50
N ASP A 38 3.40 -4.25 2.49
CA ASP A 38 4.77 -4.78 2.41
C ASP A 38 4.87 -6.29 2.73
N VAL A 39 4.14 -7.13 1.99
CA VAL A 39 4.11 -8.59 2.21
C VAL A 39 5.13 -9.33 1.34
N TRP A 40 5.88 -10.26 1.95
CA TRP A 40 6.99 -10.99 1.30
C TRP A 40 6.85 -12.52 1.34
N ASN A 41 5.80 -13.05 1.96
CA ASN A 41 5.65 -14.51 2.10
C ASN A 41 5.22 -15.15 0.78
N GLU A 42 6.07 -16.00 0.20
CA GLU A 42 5.84 -16.67 -1.08
C GLU A 42 5.23 -18.08 -0.93
N ASP A 43 4.88 -18.47 0.29
CA ASP A 43 4.24 -19.76 0.60
C ASP A 43 2.76 -19.75 0.16
N SER A 44 2.45 -20.50 -0.89
CA SER A 44 1.11 -20.58 -1.48
C SER A 44 0.09 -21.18 -0.52
N GLU A 45 0.45 -22.20 0.25
CA GLU A 45 -0.45 -22.86 1.19
C GLU A 45 -0.90 -21.89 2.28
N LYS A 46 0.01 -21.04 2.79
CA LYS A 46 -0.35 -20.00 3.75
C LYS A 46 -1.30 -18.96 3.15
N TRP A 47 -1.14 -18.60 1.88
CA TRP A 47 -2.06 -17.69 1.20
C TRP A 47 -3.44 -18.31 1.00
N GLU A 48 -3.51 -19.56 0.55
CA GLU A 48 -4.78 -20.29 0.42
C GLU A 48 -5.51 -20.38 1.75
N ARG A 49 -4.79 -20.70 2.84
CA ARG A 49 -5.35 -20.71 4.19
C ARG A 49 -5.87 -19.34 4.60
N LEU A 50 -5.11 -18.28 4.38
CA LEU A 50 -5.54 -16.91 4.69
C LEU A 50 -6.80 -16.53 3.91
N MET A 51 -6.83 -16.76 2.61
CA MET A 51 -7.98 -16.43 1.75
C MET A 51 -9.20 -17.27 2.13
N SER A 52 -9.01 -18.54 2.47
CA SER A 52 -10.07 -19.39 3.01
C SER A 52 -10.59 -18.87 4.34
N CYS A 53 -9.75 -18.34 5.22
CA CYS A 53 -10.23 -17.74 6.46
C CYS A 53 -11.02 -16.46 6.20
N LEU A 54 -10.54 -15.60 5.31
CA LEU A 54 -11.18 -14.33 4.96
C LEU A 54 -12.53 -14.52 4.24
N SER A 55 -12.70 -15.59 3.48
CA SER A 55 -13.98 -15.91 2.82
C SER A 55 -15.09 -16.25 3.82
N THR A 56 -14.75 -16.72 5.03
CA THR A 56 -15.73 -17.01 6.09
C THR A 56 -16.26 -15.77 6.81
N LEU A 57 -15.75 -14.57 6.52
CA LEU A 57 -16.12 -13.34 7.24
C LEU A 57 -17.56 -12.87 6.99
N ASN A 58 -18.30 -13.46 6.04
CA ASN A 58 -19.67 -13.07 5.69
C ASN A 58 -19.82 -11.54 5.49
N SER A 59 -18.89 -10.99 4.72
CA SER A 59 -18.73 -9.55 4.48
C SER A 59 -19.78 -9.00 3.52
N ALA A 60 -20.07 -7.70 3.59
CA ALA A 60 -20.98 -7.08 2.62
C ALA A 60 -20.35 -7.04 1.21
N PRO A 61 -21.16 -7.12 0.15
CA PRO A 61 -20.69 -6.97 -1.23
C PRO A 61 -19.89 -5.68 -1.44
N GLY A 62 -18.81 -5.79 -2.22
CA GLY A 62 -17.90 -4.68 -2.51
C GLY A 62 -16.80 -4.47 -1.47
N SER A 63 -16.64 -5.38 -0.51
CA SER A 63 -15.43 -5.43 0.33
C SER A 63 -14.22 -5.80 -0.53
N LYS A 64 -13.07 -5.18 -0.28
CA LYS A 64 -11.85 -5.37 -1.07
C LYS A 64 -10.63 -5.59 -0.18
N ILE A 65 -9.66 -6.33 -0.71
CA ILE A 65 -8.34 -6.51 -0.11
C ILE A 65 -7.32 -5.93 -1.09
N ILE A 66 -6.39 -5.13 -0.59
CA ILE A 66 -5.23 -4.62 -1.33
C ILE A 66 -3.99 -5.22 -0.70
N VAL A 67 -3.15 -5.85 -1.52
CA VAL A 67 -1.83 -6.33 -1.11
C VAL A 67 -0.80 -5.43 -1.78
N THR A 68 0.13 -4.86 -0.99
CA THR A 68 1.32 -4.20 -1.55
C THR A 68 2.52 -5.11 -1.31
N THR A 69 3.32 -5.30 -2.35
CA THR A 69 4.50 -6.17 -2.31
C THR A 69 5.50 -5.74 -3.37
N ARG A 70 6.77 -6.07 -3.15
CA ARG A 70 7.85 -5.97 -4.15
C ARG A 70 8.13 -7.31 -4.83
N SER A 71 7.57 -8.41 -4.33
CA SER A 71 7.75 -9.74 -4.92
C SER A 71 6.72 -9.99 -6.02
N GLY A 72 7.22 -10.30 -7.22
CA GLY A 72 6.37 -10.75 -8.33
C GLY A 72 5.65 -12.07 -8.04
N ILE A 73 6.26 -12.94 -7.21
CA ILE A 73 5.68 -14.23 -6.82
C ILE A 73 4.46 -14.00 -5.92
N VAL A 74 4.62 -13.17 -4.87
CA VAL A 74 3.50 -12.79 -3.99
C VAL A 74 2.36 -12.13 -4.79
N ALA A 75 2.71 -11.25 -5.73
CA ALA A 75 1.72 -10.63 -6.60
C ALA A 75 0.95 -11.68 -7.42
N SER A 76 1.64 -12.64 -8.05
CA SER A 76 0.99 -13.70 -8.82
C SER A 76 0.13 -14.64 -7.96
N LEU A 77 0.51 -14.89 -6.70
CA LEU A 77 -0.27 -15.73 -5.78
C LEU A 77 -1.57 -15.05 -5.30
N THR A 78 -1.61 -13.72 -5.26
CA THR A 78 -2.71 -12.95 -4.66
C THR A 78 -3.56 -12.19 -5.68
N GLU A 79 -3.13 -12.14 -6.94
CA GLU A 79 -3.80 -11.41 -8.00
C GLU A 79 -5.16 -12.02 -8.33
N THR A 80 -6.22 -11.23 -8.18
CA THR A 80 -7.59 -11.57 -8.60
C THR A 80 -8.13 -10.59 -9.64
N LEU A 81 -7.41 -9.49 -9.87
CA LEU A 81 -7.71 -8.41 -10.80
C LEU A 81 -6.39 -7.98 -11.46
N PRO A 82 -6.41 -7.44 -12.69
CA PRO A 82 -5.19 -6.98 -13.37
C PRO A 82 -4.35 -6.06 -12.47
N ARG A 83 -3.05 -6.37 -12.33
CA ARG A 83 -2.16 -5.55 -11.50
C ARG A 83 -2.15 -4.08 -11.95
N PRO A 84 -2.33 -3.13 -11.03
CA PRO A 84 -2.11 -1.72 -11.35
C PRO A 84 -0.63 -1.51 -11.67
N LYS A 85 -0.35 -0.88 -12.79
CA LYS A 85 1.00 -0.47 -13.16
C LYS A 85 1.37 0.79 -12.38
N LEU A 86 2.36 0.68 -11.49
CA LEU A 86 2.96 1.84 -10.83
C LEU A 86 4.09 2.36 -11.72
N ASP A 87 3.75 3.31 -12.58
CA ASP A 87 4.72 3.94 -13.48
C ASP A 87 5.67 4.88 -12.73
N ARG A 88 6.83 5.11 -13.34
CA ARG A 88 7.79 6.12 -12.89
C ARG A 88 7.19 7.51 -13.09
N LEU A 89 7.55 8.43 -12.21
CA LEU A 89 7.18 9.83 -12.35
C LEU A 89 7.91 10.47 -13.54
N THR A 90 7.28 11.47 -14.13
CA THR A 90 7.92 12.36 -15.09
C THR A 90 9.00 13.20 -14.40
N THR A 91 9.94 13.74 -15.19
CA THR A 91 10.95 14.68 -14.69
C THR A 91 10.29 15.91 -14.03
N ASP A 92 9.15 16.37 -14.56
CA ASP A 92 8.42 17.52 -14.02
C ASP A 92 7.81 17.22 -12.65
N GLU A 93 7.20 16.05 -12.47
CA GLU A 93 6.67 15.62 -11.18
C GLU A 93 7.78 15.43 -10.15
N CYS A 94 8.90 14.81 -10.52
CA CYS A 94 10.08 14.74 -9.64
C CYS A 94 10.61 16.13 -9.27
N CYS A 95 10.68 17.07 -10.22
CA CYS A 95 11.10 18.45 -9.97
C CYS A 95 10.15 19.15 -8.98
N SER A 96 8.85 18.94 -9.13
CA SER A 96 7.83 19.46 -8.20
C SER A 96 8.03 18.92 -6.78
N ILE A 97 8.29 17.61 -6.64
CA ILE A 97 8.60 17.00 -5.34
C ILE A 97 9.86 17.64 -4.72
N ILE A 98 10.92 17.82 -5.50
CA ILE A 98 12.19 18.40 -5.04
C ILE A 98 11.97 19.83 -4.54
N LEU A 99 11.37 20.71 -5.36
CA LEU A 99 11.15 22.11 -4.99
C LEU A 99 10.24 22.26 -3.78
N LYS A 100 9.26 21.36 -3.64
CA LYS A 100 8.38 21.32 -2.48
C LYS A 100 9.13 20.97 -1.20
N HIS A 101 10.04 19.99 -1.23
CA HIS A 101 10.78 19.56 -0.04
C HIS A 101 11.95 20.51 0.31
N ALA A 102 12.55 21.14 -0.70
CA ALA A 102 13.58 22.16 -0.52
C ALA A 102 13.04 23.51 0.02
N ALA A 103 11.77 23.57 0.42
CA ALA A 103 11.06 24.80 0.83
C ALA A 103 11.18 25.96 -0.18
N CYS A 104 11.34 25.63 -1.47
CA CYS A 104 11.50 26.58 -2.57
C CYS A 104 10.21 26.67 -3.40
N SER A 105 9.05 26.87 -2.74
CA SER A 105 7.73 26.92 -3.39
C SER A 105 7.63 27.97 -4.48
N ASP A 106 8.38 29.07 -4.31
CA ASP A 106 8.34 30.25 -5.17
C ASP A 106 9.56 30.32 -6.09
N GLY A 107 10.30 29.20 -6.18
CA GLY A 107 11.66 29.10 -6.69
C GLY A 107 11.92 29.96 -7.94
N SER A 108 12.96 30.78 -7.85
CA SER A 108 13.49 31.54 -8.99
C SER A 108 13.72 30.63 -10.20
N SER A 109 13.77 31.22 -11.40
CA SER A 109 14.07 30.49 -12.65
C SER A 109 15.28 29.56 -12.52
N ASP A 110 16.28 29.99 -11.74
CA ASP A 110 17.54 29.30 -11.55
C ASP A 110 17.36 28.05 -10.68
N LEU A 111 16.60 28.16 -9.58
CA LEU A 111 16.27 27.01 -8.72
C LEU A 111 15.43 25.98 -9.46
N LYS A 112 14.48 26.42 -10.30
CA LYS A 112 13.71 25.51 -11.17
C LYS A 112 14.60 24.78 -12.18
N SER A 113 15.59 25.48 -12.75
CA SER A 113 16.57 24.89 -13.66
C SER A 113 17.44 23.83 -12.96
N ILE A 114 17.93 24.14 -11.76
CA ILE A 114 18.72 23.20 -10.93
C ILE A 114 17.86 22.00 -10.52
N GLY A 115 16.65 22.24 -10.00
CA GLY A 115 15.70 21.20 -9.60
C GLY A 115 15.39 20.25 -10.75
N ARG A 116 15.20 20.75 -11.97
CA ARG A 116 14.99 19.92 -13.16
C ARG A 116 16.23 19.07 -13.50
N LYS A 117 17.45 19.60 -13.35
CA LYS A 117 18.69 18.82 -13.57
C LYS A 117 18.82 17.69 -12.54
N ILE A 118 18.44 17.92 -11.29
CA ILE A 118 18.43 16.91 -10.24
C ILE A 118 17.31 15.88 -10.49
N ALA A 119 16.12 16.33 -10.88
CA ALA A 119 14.98 15.48 -11.19
C ALA A 119 15.29 14.47 -12.30
N LYS A 120 16.03 14.87 -13.33
CA LYS A 120 16.52 13.95 -14.37
C LYS A 120 17.37 12.80 -13.81
N LYS A 121 18.14 13.05 -12.74
CA LYS A 121 18.94 12.03 -12.05
C LYS A 121 18.13 11.15 -11.10
N CYS A 122 16.92 11.55 -10.73
CA CYS A 122 16.04 10.76 -9.87
C CYS A 122 15.35 9.61 -10.63
N ASP A 123 15.43 9.61 -11.96
CA ASP A 123 14.91 8.54 -12.83
C ASP A 123 13.43 8.21 -12.54
N GLY A 124 12.64 9.23 -12.20
CA GLY A 124 11.21 9.08 -11.90
C GLY A 124 10.90 8.39 -10.58
N LEU A 125 11.88 8.12 -9.71
CA LEU A 125 11.67 7.53 -8.39
C LEU A 125 11.21 8.60 -7.40
N PRO A 126 9.96 8.55 -6.87
CA PRO A 126 9.46 9.56 -5.94
C PRO A 126 10.30 9.65 -4.66
N LEU A 127 10.78 8.50 -4.18
CA LEU A 127 11.60 8.44 -2.97
C LEU A 127 12.95 9.15 -3.15
N MET A 128 13.59 9.01 -4.31
CA MET A 128 14.85 9.72 -4.60
C MET A 128 14.62 11.23 -4.68
N ALA A 129 13.55 11.66 -5.36
CA ALA A 129 13.19 13.08 -5.45
C ALA A 129 12.91 13.70 -4.08
N LYS A 130 12.31 12.94 -3.15
CA LYS A 130 12.09 13.37 -1.76
C LYS A 130 13.38 13.48 -0.95
N ILE A 131 14.36 12.60 -1.18
CA ILE A 131 15.61 12.58 -0.40
C ILE A 131 16.53 13.75 -0.81
N VAL A 132 16.54 14.12 -2.09
CA VAL A 132 17.45 15.15 -2.63
C VAL A 132 16.89 16.57 -2.59
N GLY A 133 15.58 16.73 -2.43
CA GLY A 133 14.93 18.02 -2.20
C GLY A 133 14.85 18.33 -0.73
#